data_AF-A0A6C8G1M0-F1
#
_entry.id   AF-A0A6C8G1M0-F1
#
_cell.length_a   1.000
_cell.length_b   1.000
_cell.length_c   1.000
_cell.angle_alpha   90.00
_cell.angle_beta   90.00
_cell.angle_gamma   90.00
#
_symmetry.space_group_name_H-M   'P 1'
#
loop_
_entity.id
_entity.type
_entity.pdbx_description
1 polymer ?
#
loop_
_entity_poly.entity_id
_entity_poly.type
_entity_poly.pdbx_seq_one_letter_code
_entity_poly.pdbx_strand_id
1 'polypeptide(L)'
;MKYFLFWFLFILLDLPPAFAAPLTEREELTLSLNQLSQIEASLHRAQQSARTGINERYYFDYPRIHGDITTLRSGIEHYLTPTRAQPRDTAPLVGRYREEKTTP
;
A
#
# COMPACT_ATOMS: atom_id res chain seq x y z
N MET A 1 -7.44 34.05 38.43
CA MET A 1 -7.63 33.37 37.12
C MET A 1 -6.35 32.71 36.56
N LYS A 2 -5.26 32.53 37.34
CA LYS A 2 -4.03 31.90 36.82
C LYS A 2 -3.96 30.38 37.07
N TYR A 3 -4.68 29.89 38.08
CA TYR A 3 -4.73 28.45 38.43
C TYR A 3 -5.78 27.66 37.63
N PHE A 4 -6.79 28.34 37.07
CA PHE A 4 -7.84 27.69 36.26
C PHE A 4 -7.28 27.14 34.94
N LEU A 5 -6.35 27.87 34.31
CA LEU A 5 -5.69 27.45 33.07
C LEU A 5 -4.69 26.30 33.31
N PHE A 6 -4.06 26.25 34.48
CA PHE A 6 -3.16 25.15 34.87
C PHE A 6 -3.92 23.85 35.15
N TRP A 7 -5.13 23.95 35.73
CA TRP A 7 -5.99 22.78 35.97
C TRP A 7 -6.59 22.23 34.68
N PHE A 8 -6.90 23.11 33.71
CA PHE A 8 -7.38 22.72 32.38
C PHE A 8 -6.33 21.93 31.58
N LEU A 9 -5.05 22.26 31.72
CA LEU A 9 -3.95 21.56 31.04
C LEU A 9 -3.72 20.15 31.62
N PHE A 10 -3.94 19.96 32.93
CA PHE A 10 -3.83 18.66 33.59
C PHE A 10 -4.94 17.69 33.15
N ILE A 11 -6.18 18.17 32.99
CA ILE A 11 -7.31 17.33 32.54
C ILE A 11 -7.17 16.88 31.09
N LEU A 12 -6.45 17.63 30.25
CA LEU A 12 -6.21 17.25 28.85
C LEU A 12 -5.12 16.18 28.69
N LEU A 13 -4.32 15.94 29.74
CA LEU A 13 -3.18 15.02 29.73
C LEU A 13 -3.51 13.61 30.28
N ASP A 14 -4.78 13.36 30.60
CA ASP A 14 -5.29 12.05 31.02
C ASP A 14 -6.03 11.35 29.85
N LEU A 15 -5.54 11.49 28.62
CA LEU A 15 -6.00 10.62 27.54
C LEU A 15 -5.41 9.21 27.76
N PRO A 16 -6.23 8.17 27.93
CA PRO A 16 -5.72 6.81 27.97
C PRO A 16 -4.94 6.54 26.68
N PRO A 17 -3.79 5.85 26.73
CA PRO A 17 -3.08 5.46 25.53
C PRO A 17 -4.04 4.63 24.68
N ALA A 18 -4.41 5.16 23.51
CA ALA A 18 -5.21 4.43 22.55
C ALA A 18 -4.36 3.24 22.09
N PHE A 19 -4.66 2.05 22.61
CA PHE A 19 -4.12 0.81 22.08
C PHE A 19 -4.70 0.60 20.69
N ALA A 20 -3.95 1.03 19.67
CA ALA A 20 -4.24 0.63 18.30
C ALA A 20 -4.07 -0.89 18.20
N ALA A 21 -5.10 -1.59 17.73
CA ALA A 21 -4.94 -2.99 17.36
C ALA A 21 -3.82 -3.09 16.31
N PRO A 22 -2.96 -4.12 16.37
CA PRO A 22 -1.94 -4.32 15.35
C PRO A 22 -2.61 -4.41 13.98
N LEU A 23 -2.05 -3.70 13.00
CA LEU A 23 -2.53 -3.72 11.63
C LEU A 23 -2.46 -5.14 11.07
N THR A 24 -3.44 -5.50 10.25
CA THR A 24 -3.36 -6.71 9.44
C THR A 24 -2.23 -6.57 8.42
N GLU A 25 -1.67 -7.69 7.96
CA GLU A 25 -0.62 -7.70 6.93
C GLU A 25 -1.02 -6.87 5.68
N ARG A 26 -2.29 -6.99 5.26
CA ARG A 26 -2.83 -6.22 4.13
C ARG A 26 -2.81 -4.71 4.38
N GLU A 27 -3.12 -4.29 5.60
CA GLU A 27 -3.08 -2.88 5.99
C GLU A 27 -1.65 -2.36 6.07
N GLU A 28 -0.71 -3.12 6.63
CA GLU A 28 0.73 -2.78 6.66
C GLU A 28 1.32 -2.63 5.25
N LEU A 29 0.97 -3.54 4.34
CA LEU A 29 1.42 -3.47 2.95
C LEU A 29 0.77 -2.30 2.19
N THR A 30 -0.49 -1.99 2.48
CA THR A 30 -1.15 -0.79 1.94
C THR A 30 -0.49 0.49 2.46
N LEU A 31 -0.14 0.52 3.75
CA LEU A 31 0.61 1.61 4.35
C LEU A 31 1.99 1.76 3.69
N SER A 32 2.68 0.65 3.43
CA SER A 32 3.97 0.62 2.73
C SER A 32 3.88 1.23 1.33
N LEU A 33 2.80 0.95 0.57
CA LEU A 33 2.56 1.59 -0.74
C LEU A 33 2.42 3.11 -0.61
N ASN A 34 1.70 3.59 0.41
CA ASN A 34 1.57 5.02 0.68
C ASN A 34 2.91 5.67 1.04
N GLN A 35 3.73 4.99 1.85
CA GLN A 35 5.07 5.45 2.20
C GLN A 35 5.99 5.51 0.98
N LEU A 36 5.96 4.50 0.11
CA LEU A 36 6.71 4.52 -1.16
C LEU A 36 6.32 5.70 -2.05
N SER A 37 5.03 6.05 -2.11
CA SER A 37 4.56 7.26 -2.82
C SER A 37 5.11 8.55 -2.21
N GLN A 38 5.15 8.66 -0.87
CA GLN A 38 5.74 9.81 -0.18
C GLN A 38 7.25 9.92 -0.42
N ILE A 39 7.96 8.79 -0.41
CA ILE A 39 9.40 8.71 -0.72
C ILE A 39 9.65 9.18 -2.15
N GLU A 40 8.87 8.70 -3.12
CA GLU A 40 8.99 9.11 -4.52
C GLU A 40 8.78 10.62 -4.70
N ALA A 41 7.75 11.19 -4.04
CA ALA A 41 7.51 12.62 -4.07
C ALA A 41 8.67 13.43 -3.43
N SER A 42 9.28 12.90 -2.37
CA SER A 42 10.45 13.49 -1.73
C SER A 42 11.68 13.46 -2.64
N LEU A 43 11.93 12.32 -3.30
CA LEU A 43 13.01 12.16 -4.26
C LEU A 43 12.85 13.10 -5.46
N HIS A 44 11.63 13.30 -5.96
CA HIS A 44 11.38 14.26 -7.03
C HIS A 44 11.75 15.69 -6.61
N ARG A 45 11.37 16.12 -5.39
CA ARG A 45 11.78 17.43 -4.85
C ARG A 45 13.29 17.52 -4.69
N ALA A 46 13.94 16.47 -4.18
CA ALA A 46 15.39 16.43 -4.06
C ALA A 46 16.08 16.54 -5.44
N GLN A 47 15.56 15.87 -6.46
CA GLN A 47 16.06 15.95 -7.83
C GLN A 47 15.91 17.36 -8.41
N GLN A 48 14.78 18.03 -8.16
CA GLN A 48 14.55 19.41 -8.59
C GLN A 48 15.54 20.37 -7.92
N SER A 49 15.77 20.22 -6.62
CA SER A 49 16.78 21.02 -5.89
C SER A 49 18.19 20.76 -6.41
N ALA A 50 18.54 19.48 -6.66
CA ALA A 50 19.87 19.10 -7.17
C ALA A 50 20.16 19.69 -8.57
N ARG A 51 19.14 19.88 -9.43
CA ARG A 51 19.31 20.56 -10.73
C ARG A 51 19.75 22.02 -10.61
N THR A 52 19.53 22.64 -9.46
CA THR A 52 19.95 24.02 -9.17
C THR A 52 21.27 24.09 -8.39
N GLY A 53 21.77 22.95 -7.92
CA GLY A 53 23.03 22.82 -7.18
C GLY A 53 24.25 22.90 -8.09
N ILE A 54 25.30 23.56 -7.62
CA ILE A 54 26.53 23.78 -8.38
C ILE A 54 27.46 22.56 -8.23
N ASN A 55 27.72 21.88 -9.35
CA ASN A 55 28.88 21.02 -9.65
C ASN A 55 29.42 20.13 -8.50
N GLU A 56 28.59 19.22 -7.98
CA GLU A 56 29.05 18.14 -7.11
C GLU A 56 29.68 17.01 -7.95
N ARG A 57 30.84 16.50 -7.51
CA ARG A 57 31.57 15.42 -8.20
C ARG A 57 30.82 14.08 -8.21
N TYR A 58 29.95 13.87 -7.23
CA TYR A 58 29.11 12.69 -7.11
C TYR A 58 27.66 13.13 -7.13
N TYR A 59 26.83 12.43 -7.90
CA TYR A 59 25.41 12.68 -7.99
C TYR A 59 24.62 11.44 -7.58
N PHE A 60 23.43 11.66 -7.05
CA PHE A 60 22.50 10.58 -6.75
C PHE A 60 21.80 10.10 -8.03
N ASP A 61 21.80 8.78 -8.29
CA ASP A 61 21.19 8.18 -9.47
C ASP A 61 19.67 8.05 -9.30
N TYR A 62 18.97 9.15 -9.59
CA TYR A 62 17.50 9.22 -9.52
C TYR A 62 16.81 8.17 -10.42
N PRO A 63 17.17 8.01 -11.71
CA PRO A 63 16.55 7.00 -12.57
C PRO A 63 16.59 5.59 -11.98
N ARG A 64 17.72 5.20 -11.37
CA ARG A 64 17.85 3.88 -10.75
C ARG A 64 16.90 3.69 -9.57
N ILE A 65 16.86 4.64 -8.61
CA ILE A 65 15.99 4.49 -7.43
C ILE A 65 14.49 4.53 -7.80
N HIS A 66 14.11 5.30 -8.84
CA HIS A 66 12.72 5.31 -9.31
C HIS A 66 12.32 3.96 -9.90
N GLY A 67 13.23 3.29 -10.61
CA GLY A 67 13.04 1.92 -11.07
C GLY A 67 12.86 0.92 -9.92
N ASP A 68 13.70 1.03 -8.88
CA ASP A 68 13.61 0.17 -7.70
C ASP A 68 12.28 0.37 -6.95
N ILE A 69 11.85 1.61 -6.73
CA ILE A 69 10.56 1.94 -6.09
C ILE A 69 9.39 1.38 -6.92
N THR A 70 9.45 1.49 -8.24
CA THR A 70 8.42 0.94 -9.13
C THR A 70 8.35 -0.58 -9.03
N THR A 71 9.50 -1.24 -8.94
CA THR A 71 9.59 -2.71 -8.78
C THR A 71 8.98 -3.14 -7.44
N LEU A 72 9.31 -2.45 -6.34
CA LEU A 72 8.74 -2.72 -5.02
C LEU A 72 7.22 -2.52 -5.00
N ARG A 73 6.74 -1.40 -5.55
CA ARG A 73 5.31 -1.11 -5.68
C ARG A 73 4.58 -2.21 -6.42
N SER A 74 5.09 -2.59 -7.59
CA SER A 74 4.49 -3.65 -8.41
C SER A 74 4.45 -4.99 -7.69
N GLY A 75 5.50 -5.36 -6.96
CA GLY A 75 5.53 -6.59 -6.16
C GLY A 75 4.46 -6.62 -5.06
N ILE A 76 4.32 -5.52 -4.32
CA ILE A 76 3.31 -5.39 -3.26
C ILE A 76 1.89 -5.37 -3.85
N GLU A 77 1.65 -4.59 -4.90
CA GLU A 77 0.34 -4.51 -5.58
C GLU A 77 -0.07 -5.86 -6.16
N HIS A 78 0.87 -6.62 -6.74
CA HIS A 78 0.62 -7.96 -7.25
C HIS A 78 0.19 -8.91 -6.13
N TYR A 79 0.84 -8.87 -4.98
CA TYR A 79 0.46 -9.68 -3.82
C TYR A 79 -0.90 -9.28 -3.24
N LEU A 80 -1.17 -7.97 -3.12
CA LEU A 80 -2.42 -7.43 -2.58
C LEU A 80 -3.63 -7.62 -3.52
N THR A 81 -3.37 -7.79 -4.82
CA THR A 81 -4.35 -8.09 -5.85
C THR A 81 -4.25 -9.57 -6.18
N PRO A 82 -4.76 -10.50 -5.33
CA PRO A 82 -4.85 -11.88 -5.74
C PRO A 82 -5.68 -11.88 -7.01
N THR A 83 -5.13 -12.42 -8.11
CA THR A 83 -5.92 -12.81 -9.27
C THR A 83 -7.15 -13.50 -8.72
N ARG A 84 -8.33 -12.87 -8.87
CA ARG A 84 -9.58 -13.50 -8.49
C ARG A 84 -9.66 -14.78 -9.32
N ALA A 85 -9.28 -15.91 -8.75
CA ALA A 85 -9.92 -17.17 -9.07
C ALA A 85 -11.39 -16.96 -8.68
N GLN A 86 -12.12 -16.55 -9.70
CA GLN A 86 -13.53 -16.20 -9.70
C GLN A 86 -14.32 -17.18 -8.80
N PRO A 87 -15.01 -16.73 -7.75
CA PRO A 87 -16.05 -17.55 -7.15
C PRO A 87 -17.30 -17.44 -8.04
N ARG A 88 -17.76 -18.60 -8.52
CA ARG A 88 -19.14 -18.93 -8.94
C ARG A 88 -19.50 -18.69 -10.41
N ASP A 89 -19.57 -19.78 -11.16
CA ASP A 89 -20.84 -20.46 -11.39
C ASP A 89 -20.59 -21.95 -11.65
N THR A 90 -20.71 -22.80 -10.63
CA THR A 90 -21.14 -24.18 -10.90
C THR A 90 -22.64 -24.10 -11.16
N ALA A 91 -23.00 -23.77 -12.40
CA ALA A 91 -24.32 -24.16 -12.89
C ALA A 91 -24.47 -25.66 -12.57
N PRO A 92 -25.57 -26.11 -11.96
CA PRO A 92 -25.82 -27.53 -11.87
C PRO A 92 -25.79 -28.06 -13.30
N LEU A 93 -24.91 -29.02 -13.60
CA LEU A 93 -24.86 -29.67 -14.91
C LEU A 93 -26.29 -30.11 -15.26
N VAL A 94 -26.93 -29.37 -16.15
CA VAL A 94 -28.25 -29.70 -16.66
C VAL A 94 -28.05 -30.89 -17.59
N GLY A 95 -28.67 -32.01 -17.24
CA GLY A 95 -29.28 -32.92 -18.22
C GLY A 95 -28.32 -33.71 -19.12
N ARG A 96 -28.09 -34.97 -18.73
CA ARG A 96 -28.10 -36.14 -19.61
C ARG A 96 -27.59 -35.90 -21.06
N TYR A 97 -26.28 -36.01 -21.27
CA TYR A 97 -25.69 -36.17 -22.61
C TYR A 97 -25.46 -37.65 -23.00
N ARG A 98 -26.38 -38.55 -22.64
CA ARG A 98 -26.36 -39.94 -23.14
C ARG A 98 -27.45 -40.10 -24.18
N GLU A 99 -27.09 -39.85 -25.43
CA GLU A 99 -27.78 -40.49 -26.56
C GLU A 99 -27.18 -41.88 -26.73
N GLU A 100 -28.03 -42.90 -26.58
CA GLU A 100 -27.71 -44.26 -26.97
C GLU A 100 -27.86 -44.36 -28.48
N LYS A 101 -26.73 -44.44 -29.20
CA LYS A 101 -26.75 -44.94 -30.57
C LYS A 101 -27.00 -46.45 -30.47
N THR A 102 -28.26 -46.84 -30.49
CA THR A 102 -28.64 -48.22 -30.80
C THR A 102 -28.09 -48.54 -32.19
N THR A 103 -27.15 -49.48 -32.18
CA THR A 103 -26.51 -50.07 -33.37
C THR A 103 -27.52 -51.05 -34.01
N PRO A 104 -27.43 -51.31 -35.32
CA PRO A 104 -26.39 -52.18 -35.86
C PRO A 104 -25.41 -51.49 -36.83
#